data_AF-A0A3C2EB12-F1
#
_entry.id   AF-A0A3C2EB12-F1
#
_cell.length_a   1.000
_cell.length_b   1.000
_cell.length_c   1.000
_cell.angle_alpha   90.00
_cell.angle_beta   90.00
_cell.angle_gamma   90.00
#
_symmetry.space_group_name_H-M   'P 1'
#
loop_
_entity.id
_entity.type
_entity.pdbx_description
1 polymer ?
#
loop_
_entity_poly.entity_id
_entity_poly.type
_entity_poly.pdbx_seq_one_letter_code
_entity_poly.pdbx_strand_id
1 'polypeptide(L)' 'MMLTHEKVWTKCLKTIAEHVTPQAYKTWFEPVKPIGLNNDSLLIRVPNKFFFEWLEQHYIDLLKLAISKELGPKGRLEYQ' A
#
# COMPACT_ATOMS: atom_id res chain seq x y z
N MET A 1 -20.74 -7.66 2.93
CA MET A 1 -19.84 -7.65 1.75
C MET A 1 -18.45 -8.04 2.23
N MET A 2 -17.78 -8.97 1.56
CA MET A 2 -16.40 -9.36 1.90
C MET A 2 -15.43 -8.23 1.54
N LEU A 3 -14.56 -7.85 2.49
CA LEU A 3 -13.44 -6.96 2.25
C LEU A 3 -12.37 -7.76 1.47
N THR A 4 -12.00 -7.32 0.27
CA THR A 4 -10.95 -7.99 -0.53
C THR A 4 -9.67 -7.15 -0.50
N HIS A 5 -8.52 -7.81 -0.62
CA HIS A 5 -7.22 -7.16 -0.70
C HIS A 5 -7.16 -6.09 -1.82
N GLU A 6 -7.80 -6.38 -2.96
CA GLU A 6 -7.93 -5.43 -4.07
C GLU A 6 -8.67 -4.15 -3.69
N LYS A 7 -9.78 -4.28 -2.96
CA LYS A 7 -10.58 -3.12 -2.53
C LYS A 7 -9.83 -2.28 -1.50
N VAL A 8 -9.17 -2.93 -0.53
CA VAL A 8 -8.37 -2.24 0.49
C VAL A 8 -7.22 -1.49 -0.17
N TRP A 9 -6.45 -2.15 -1.04
CA TRP A 9 -5.34 -1.51 -1.74
C TRP A 9 -5.79 -0.39 -2.66
N THR A 10 -6.90 -0.56 -3.40
CA THR A 10 -7.44 0.49 -4.26
C THR A 10 -7.76 1.76 -3.48
N LYS A 11 -8.29 1.63 -2.25
CA LYS A 11 -8.55 2.78 -1.39
C LYS A 11 -7.27 3.35 -0.77
N CYS A 12 -6.30 2.50 -0.42
CA CYS A 12 -4.97 2.94 -0.03
C CYS A 12 -4.33 3.79 -1.14
N LEU A 13 -4.35 3.30 -2.39
CA LEU A 13 -3.84 3.99 -3.57
C LEU A 13 -4.52 5.34 -3.80
N LYS A 14 -5.83 5.46 -3.57
CA LYS A 14 -6.53 6.75 -3.62
C LYS A 14 -5.96 7.74 -2.61
N THR A 15 -5.81 7.31 -1.36
CA THR A 15 -5.23 8.15 -0.31
C THR A 15 -3.78 8.52 -0.66
N ILE A 16 -2.99 7.59 -1.16
CA ILE A 16 -1.60 7.84 -1.55
C ILE A 16 -1.54 8.86 -2.70
N ALA A 17 -2.39 8.72 -3.72
CA ALA A 17 -2.43 9.60 -4.89
C ALA A 17 -2.78 11.06 -4.54
N GLU A 18 -3.52 11.29 -3.45
CA GLU A 18 -3.81 12.63 -2.93
C GLU A 18 -2.60 13.28 -2.24
N HIS A 19 -1.61 12.47 -1.81
CA HIS A 19 -0.46 12.90 -1.03
C HIS A 19 0.87 12.90 -1.80
N VAL A 20 0.91 12.35 -3.01
CA VAL A 20 2.13 12.26 -3.83
C VAL A 20 1.92 12.85 -5.22
N THR A 21 3.02 13.19 -5.90
CA THR A 21 2.94 13.66 -7.28
C THR A 21 2.50 12.53 -8.23
N PRO A 22 1.84 12.84 -9.37
CA PRO A 22 1.44 11.83 -10.34
C PRO A 22 2.62 10.97 -10.86
N GLN A 23 3.82 11.56 -10.93
CA GLN A 23 5.03 10.85 -11.32
C GLN A 23 5.46 9.84 -10.25
N ALA A 24 5.52 10.26 -8.98
CA ALA A 24 5.84 9.35 -7.87
C ALA A 24 4.83 8.20 -7.76
N TYR A 25 3.54 8.49 -7.92
CA TYR A 25 2.49 7.48 -7.94
C TYR A 25 2.73 6.41 -9.01
N LYS A 26 2.90 6.84 -10.27
CA LYS A 26 3.12 5.93 -11.41
C LYS A 26 4.40 5.11 -11.28
N THR A 27 5.47 5.70 -10.75
CA THR A 27 6.74 5.00 -10.63
C THR A 27 6.73 3.99 -9.49
N TRP A 28 6.21 4.36 -8.32
CA TRP A 28 6.41 3.57 -7.09
C TRP A 28 5.21 2.77 -6.63
N PHE A 29 3.98 3.21 -6.92
CA PHE A 29 2.75 2.62 -6.36
C PHE A 29 1.92 1.89 -7.41
N GLU A 30 1.86 2.39 -8.65
CA GLU A 30 1.18 1.72 -9.76
C GLU A 30 1.66 0.28 -10.05
N PRO A 31 2.97 -0.04 -10.00
CA PRO A 31 3.42 -1.41 -10.23
C PRO A 31 3.23 -2.35 -9.02
N VAL A 32 2.83 -1.82 -7.85
CA VAL A 32 2.61 -2.60 -6.63
C VAL A 32 1.22 -3.24 -6.66
N LYS A 33 1.18 -4.57 -6.49
CA LYS A 33 -0.07 -5.34 -6.59
C LYS A 33 -0.44 -5.94 -5.24
N PRO A 34 -1.72 -5.88 -4.83
CA PRO A 34 -2.17 -6.60 -3.66
C PRO A 34 -2.29 -8.08 -4.03
N ILE A 35 -1.80 -8.95 -3.16
CA ILE A 35 -1.78 -10.41 -3.40
C ILE A 35 -2.49 -11.20 -2.31
N GLY A 36 -2.81 -10.56 -1.18
CA GLY A 36 -3.55 -11.19 -0.10
C GLY A 36 -3.97 -10.18 0.95
N LEU A 37 -4.98 -10.53 1.73
CA LEU A 37 -5.42 -9.78 2.90
C LEU A 37 -5.71 -10.82 4.00
N ASN A 38 -5.07 -10.65 5.14
CA ASN A 38 -5.21 -11.51 6.29
C ASN A 38 -5.64 -10.68 7.49
N ASN A 39 -6.94 -10.65 7.81
CA ASN A 39 -7.58 -9.85 8.87
C ASN A 39 -7.08 -8.39 8.96
N ASP A 40 -5.93 -8.16 9.58
CA ASP A 40 -5.31 -6.85 9.82
C ASP A 40 -4.07 -6.55 8.95
N SER A 41 -3.59 -7.51 8.15
CA SER A 41 -2.41 -7.36 7.28
C SER A 41 -2.76 -7.44 5.80
N LEU A 42 -2.40 -6.43 5.03
CA LEU A 42 -2.48 -6.44 3.57
C LEU A 42 -1.12 -6.84 3.00
N LEU A 43 -1.11 -7.94 2.23
CA LEU A 43 0.08 -8.43 1.56
C LEU A 43 0.16 -7.83 0.14
N ILE A 44 1.25 -7.14 -0.14
CA ILE A 44 1.54 -6.51 -1.42
C ILE A 44 2.80 -7.09 -2.06
N ARG A 45 2.80 -7.20 -3.38
CA ARG A 45 3.95 -7.60 -4.17
C ARG A 45 4.63 -6.38 -4.75
N VAL A 46 5.92 -6.25 -4.50
CA VAL A 46 6.76 -5.22 -5.11
C VAL A 46 7.57 -5.81 -6.27
N PRO A 47 7.96 -5.02 -7.28
CA PRO A 47 8.71 -5.53 -8.43
C PRO A 47 10.09 -6.09 -8.07
N ASN A 48 10.79 -5.50 -7.09
CA ASN A 48 12.12 -5.90 -6.64
C ASN A 48 12.46 -5.24 -5.30
N LYS A 49 13.64 -5.58 -4.75
CA LYS A 49 14.12 -5.04 -3.46
C LYS A 49 14.28 -3.51 -3.44
N PHE A 50 14.69 -2.88 -4.54
CA PHE A 50 14.83 -1.41 -4.59
C PHE A 50 13.51 -0.69 -4.37
N PHE A 51 12.40 -1.24 -4.87
CA PHE A 51 11.07 -0.71 -4.58
C PHE A 51 10.74 -0.76 -3.10
N PHE A 52 10.99 -1.90 -2.46
CA PHE A 52 10.79 -2.04 -1.01
C PHE A 52 11.61 -1.02 -0.23
N GLU A 53 12.91 -0.91 -0.50
CA GLU A 53 13.80 0.02 0.22
C GLU A 53 13.37 1.48 0.01
N TRP A 54 12.99 1.86 -1.21
CA TRP A 54 12.53 3.22 -1.49
C TRP A 54 11.20 3.55 -0.81
N LEU A 55 10.24 2.62 -0.83
CA LEU A 55 8.95 2.77 -0.16
C LEU A 55 9.12 2.87 1.35
N GLU A 56 9.94 2.02 1.97
CA GLU A 56 10.23 2.08 3.40
C GLU A 56 10.96 3.36 3.81
N GLN A 57 11.89 3.87 3.00
CA GLN A 57 12.64 5.07 3.34
C GLN A 57 11.84 6.37 3.14
N HIS A 58 11.04 6.45 2.07
CA HIS A 58 10.39 7.70 1.67
C HIS A 58 8.88 7.75 1.92
N TYR A 59 8.21 6.59 1.96
CA TYR A 59 6.75 6.53 1.96
C TYR A 59 6.17 5.68 3.09
N ILE A 60 6.97 5.21 4.04
CA ILE A 60 6.51 4.33 5.12
C ILE A 60 5.39 4.97 5.96
N ASP A 61 5.50 6.26 6.26
CA ASP A 61 4.48 6.95 7.05
C ASP A 61 3.18 7.12 6.25
N LEU A 62 3.27 7.39 4.95
CA LEU A 62 2.12 7.48 4.06
C LEU A 62 1.43 6.12 3.88
N LEU A 63 2.22 5.06 3.72
CA LEU A 63 1.74 3.68 3.63
C LEU A 63 1.04 3.25 4.92
N LYS A 64 1.62 3.55 6.08
CA LYS A 64 1.01 3.32 7.41
C LYS A 64 -0.30 4.10 7.58
N LEU A 65 -0.32 5.36 7.16
CA LEU A 65 -1.53 6.19 7.21
C LEU A 65 -2.64 5.59 6.33
N ALA A 66 -2.32 5.27 5.08
CA ALA A 66 -3.25 4.71 4.12
C ALA A 66 -3.85 3.39 4.61
N ILE A 67 -3.01 2.46 5.10
CA ILE A 67 -3.50 1.17 5.60
C ILE A 67 -4.29 1.31 6.90
N SER A 68 -3.86 2.20 7.81
CA SER A 68 -4.55 2.40 9.09
C SER A 68 -5.94 3.01 8.89
N LYS A 69 -6.12 3.82 7.84
CA LYS A 69 -7.42 4.37 7.46
C LYS A 69 -8.38 3.30 6.95
N GLU A 70 -7.86 2.26 6.30
CA GLU A 70 -8.67 1.22 5.65
C GLU A 70 -8.92 -0.02 6.52
N LEU A 71 -7.89 -0.47 7.26
CA LEU A 71 -7.97 -1.65 8.14
C LEU A 71 -8.06 -1.28 9.62
N GLY A 72 -7.99 0.00 9.97
CA GLY A 72 -7.97 0.48 11.34
C GLY A 72 -6.56 0.50 11.95
N PRO A 73 -6.42 0.83 13.24
CA PRO A 73 -5.13 1.09 13.88
C PRO A 73 -4.17 -0.12 13.97
N LYS A 74 -4.67 -1.33 13.68
CA LYS A 74 -3.87 -2.55 13.61
C LYS A 74 -3.44 -2.91 12.18
N GLY A 75 -3.90 -2.13 11.20
CA GLY A 75 -3.60 -2.29 9.78
C GLY A 75 -2.11 -2.29 9.52
N ARG A 76 -1.62 -3.34 8.85
CA ARG A 76 -0.21 -3.48 8.48
C ARG A 76 -0.06 -3.83 7.01
N LEU A 77 1.08 -3.43 6.45
CA LEU A 77 1.50 -3.80 5.11
C LEU A 77 2.63 -4.83 5.23
N GLU A 78 2.50 -5.90 4.47
CA GLU A 78 3.53 -6.92 4.33
C GLU A 78 3.97 -6.97 2.86
N TYR A 79 5.27 -7.13 2.64
CA TYR A 79 5.86 -7.14 1.31
C TYR A 79 6.23 -8.57 0.90
N GLN A 80 5.97 -8.92 -0.36
CA GLN A 80 6.40 -10.17 -1.00
C GLN A 80 7.18 -9.88 -2.28
#